data_AF-A0A2G6E912-F1
#
_entry.id   AF-A0A2G6E912-F1
#
_cell.length_a   1.000
_cell.length_b   1.000
_cell.length_c   1.000
_cell.angle_alpha   90.00
_cell.angle_beta   90.00
_cell.angle_gamma   90.00
#
_symmetry.space_group_name_H-M   'P 1'
#
loop_
_entity.id
_entity.type
_entity.pdbx_description
1 polymer ?
#
loop_
_entity_poly.entity_id
_entity_poly.type
_entity_poly.pdbx_seq_one_letter_code
_entity_poly.pdbx_strand_id
1 'polypeptide(L)'
;MKTAARHDLFQQLQLALAHQQDGNIPLALAYWENLLKLLPREIQIHNEILDEFLRLSEHEALPPKVRTQAQRSFTRLYHSYHLALNDDEKRVAQTLYRALCQQCGGNPLLAVQYWPSLQEHIPEDALIVTLVMQDFRRQADLYLESRQTEQSIRLYKSLLRVFPNFLEGYLNLSIIIYRNGLTEHALPIIQRIPQQFRHEFIVIRYTDLYQTISELSKFFAQVPYSAIEEIINDLRMENTFYPLLNGTYFEEFVNDIILREKRFFERRRKAQEEKALAQTYKRLASEGIALGERVSMAKQADSESLYDFLYDNHIRIAEVLLDNPNITADDVLVMAQVSHISDILRDISQHRKWGVLRSIQMAILLNPQTLPNDALPLLQRLSFKDLAALSHKKTIAAEIRIQAKQRIQEIFHSLSFQEKIALLDATSGEVFKLLDTVRFNLPSFLINTIGTFQDRSDILSNICRWKLTPPEILTFIANTTPFRSSMPMKFALLSNPRTPQRVTDVLLRSISERDLRCFLSNDYLPKHVKDSIATMFPHLFS
;
A
#
# COMPACT_ATOMS: atom_id res chain seq x y z
N MET A 1 -3.48 -24.76 6.83
CA MET A 1 -2.77 -25.05 8.10
C MET A 1 -1.28 -24.62 8.15
N LYS A 2 -0.65 -24.01 7.13
CA LYS A 2 0.81 -23.74 7.15
C LYS A 2 1.25 -22.26 7.27
N THR A 3 0.35 -21.28 7.19
CA THR A 3 0.68 -19.85 7.38
C THR A 3 0.39 -19.33 8.79
N ALA A 4 -0.69 -19.81 9.43
CA ALA A 4 -1.03 -19.43 10.82
C ALA A 4 0.09 -19.80 11.80
N ALA A 5 0.58 -21.05 11.76
CA ALA A 5 1.63 -21.54 12.67
C ALA A 5 3.00 -20.82 12.57
N ARG A 6 3.26 -20.04 11.51
CA ARG A 6 4.55 -19.35 11.28
C ARG A 6 4.63 -18.00 11.99
N HIS A 7 3.54 -17.23 11.96
CA HIS A 7 3.45 -15.96 12.68
C HIS A 7 3.39 -16.18 14.20
N ASP A 8 2.79 -17.31 14.59
CA ASP A 8 2.60 -17.66 15.98
C ASP A 8 3.93 -17.78 16.75
N LEU A 9 5.02 -18.28 16.16
CA LEU A 9 6.29 -18.49 16.88
C LEU A 9 6.93 -17.18 17.39
N PHE A 10 7.15 -16.22 16.49
CA PHE A 10 7.74 -14.93 16.86
C PHE A 10 6.78 -14.12 17.73
N GLN A 11 5.48 -14.23 17.48
CA GLN A 11 4.46 -13.59 18.31
C GLN A 11 4.43 -14.18 19.73
N GLN A 12 4.46 -15.51 19.90
CA GLN A 12 4.51 -16.15 21.22
C GLN A 12 5.80 -15.75 21.96
N LEU A 13 6.96 -15.73 21.28
CA LEU A 13 8.23 -15.31 21.89
C LEU A 13 8.18 -13.83 22.31
N GLN A 14 7.66 -12.95 21.45
CA GLN A 14 7.48 -11.54 21.76
C GLN A 14 6.56 -11.33 22.98
N LEU A 15 5.45 -12.06 23.06
CA LEU A 15 4.52 -12.01 24.19
C LEU A 15 5.13 -12.58 25.48
N ALA A 16 5.91 -13.67 25.38
CA ALA A 16 6.63 -14.25 26.51
C ALA A 16 7.60 -13.22 27.11
N LEU A 17 8.41 -12.58 26.26
CA LEU A 17 9.37 -11.56 26.68
C LEU A 17 8.70 -10.31 27.25
N ALA A 18 7.61 -9.83 26.62
CA ALA A 18 6.87 -8.66 27.11
C ALA A 18 6.29 -8.90 28.50
N HIS A 19 5.58 -10.03 28.71
CA HIS A 19 5.02 -10.34 30.02
C HIS A 19 6.07 -10.64 31.08
N GLN A 20 7.22 -11.16 30.68
CA GLN A 20 8.36 -11.32 31.56
C GLN A 20 8.93 -9.97 32.00
N GLN A 21 9.05 -8.99 31.09
CA GLN A 21 9.46 -7.63 31.42
C GLN A 21 8.45 -6.92 32.32
N ASP A 22 7.15 -7.14 32.08
CA ASP A 22 6.05 -6.60 32.88
C ASP A 22 5.90 -7.28 34.26
N GLY A 23 6.69 -8.32 34.55
CA GLY A 23 6.61 -9.09 35.80
C GLY A 23 5.40 -10.05 35.90
N ASN A 24 4.66 -10.26 34.82
CA ASN A 24 3.54 -11.20 34.76
C ASN A 24 4.03 -12.63 34.46
N ILE A 25 4.71 -13.22 35.45
CA ILE A 25 5.38 -14.53 35.34
C ILE A 25 4.43 -15.68 34.94
N PRO A 26 3.20 -15.81 35.48
CA PRO A 26 2.30 -16.90 35.09
C PRO A 26 1.95 -16.88 33.60
N LEU A 27 1.76 -15.68 33.05
CA LEU A 27 1.42 -15.53 31.64
C LEU A 27 2.65 -15.72 30.75
N ALA A 28 3.82 -15.24 31.18
CA ALA A 28 5.08 -15.53 30.52
C ALA A 28 5.34 -17.05 30.43
N LEU A 29 5.15 -17.80 31.51
CA LEU A 29 5.26 -19.27 31.52
C LEU A 29 4.31 -19.93 30.50
N ALA A 30 3.06 -19.46 30.40
CA ALA A 30 2.11 -20.00 29.42
C ALA A 30 2.58 -19.77 27.97
N TYR A 31 3.12 -18.59 27.67
CA TYR A 31 3.65 -18.27 26.35
C TYR A 31 4.93 -19.05 26.03
N TRP A 32 5.82 -19.26 26.99
CA TRP A 32 7.00 -20.13 26.83
C TRP A 32 6.60 -21.60 26.58
N GLU A 33 5.58 -22.11 27.26
CA GLU A 33 5.04 -23.45 27.02
C GLU A 33 4.44 -23.57 25.61
N ASN A 34 3.70 -22.56 25.15
CA ASN A 34 3.17 -22.54 23.78
C ASN A 34 4.29 -22.49 22.74
N LEU A 35 5.34 -21.73 23.00
CA LEU A 35 6.50 -21.65 22.13
C LEU A 35 7.14 -23.04 21.93
N LEU A 36 7.36 -23.81 23.01
CA LEU A 36 7.87 -25.19 22.91
C LEU A 36 6.97 -26.10 22.06
N LYS A 37 5.64 -25.95 22.15
CA LYS A 37 4.69 -26.75 21.38
C LYS A 37 4.70 -26.42 19.89
N LEU A 38 5.00 -25.17 19.54
CA LEU A 38 5.00 -24.69 18.15
C LEU A 38 6.37 -24.80 17.48
N LEU A 39 7.46 -24.84 18.26
CA LEU A 39 8.82 -24.80 17.77
C LEU A 39 9.19 -26.09 16.99
N PRO A 40 9.48 -25.98 15.67
CA PRO A 40 9.95 -27.10 14.87
C PRO A 40 11.27 -27.66 15.42
N ARG A 41 11.45 -28.98 15.40
CA ARG A 41 12.63 -29.66 15.98
C ARG A 41 13.94 -29.28 15.28
N GLU A 42 13.86 -28.85 14.03
CA GLU A 42 15.00 -28.38 13.24
C GLU A 42 15.57 -27.06 13.80
N ILE A 43 14.81 -26.32 14.59
CA ILE A 43 15.24 -25.09 15.27
C ILE A 43 15.61 -25.47 16.72
N GLN A 44 16.88 -25.80 16.93
CA GLN A 44 17.38 -26.46 18.15
C GLN A 44 17.52 -25.53 19.38
N ILE A 45 16.56 -24.64 19.63
CA ILE A 45 16.56 -23.73 20.79
C ILE A 45 15.70 -24.24 21.97
N HIS A 46 15.16 -25.46 21.90
CA HIS A 46 14.28 -26.01 22.93
C HIS A 46 14.90 -26.02 24.32
N ASN A 47 16.20 -26.34 24.43
CA ASN A 47 16.90 -26.38 25.71
C ASN A 47 16.97 -25.00 26.38
N GLU A 48 17.24 -23.94 25.61
CA GLU A 48 17.28 -22.57 26.12
C GLU A 48 15.91 -22.09 26.62
N ILE A 49 14.84 -22.48 25.92
CA ILE A 49 13.47 -22.18 26.35
C ILE A 49 13.12 -22.97 27.62
N LEU A 50 13.56 -24.23 27.72
CA LEU A 50 13.37 -25.04 28.93
C LEU A 50 14.10 -24.45 30.13
N ASP A 51 15.34 -23.98 29.95
CA ASP A 51 16.12 -23.34 31.00
C ASP A 51 15.47 -22.03 31.46
N GLU A 52 14.97 -21.22 30.52
CA GLU A 52 14.24 -20.00 30.85
C GLU A 52 12.91 -20.30 31.56
N PHE A 53 12.19 -21.34 31.12
CA PHE A 53 10.97 -21.81 31.79
C PHE A 53 11.28 -22.27 33.22
N LEU A 54 12.37 -23.01 33.43
CA LEU A 54 12.80 -23.46 34.76
C LEU A 54 13.08 -22.26 35.66
N ARG A 55 13.89 -21.30 35.18
CA ARG A 55 14.23 -20.08 35.90
C ARG A 55 12.99 -19.30 36.35
N LEU A 56 12.00 -19.17 35.46
CA LEU A 56 10.75 -18.50 35.78
C LEU A 56 9.87 -19.33 36.73
N SER A 57 9.87 -20.66 36.59
CA SER A 57 9.10 -21.56 37.45
C SER A 57 9.57 -21.58 38.90
N GLU A 58 10.82 -21.19 39.15
CA GLU A 58 11.42 -21.09 40.49
C GLU A 58 11.34 -19.69 41.10
N HIS A 59 10.83 -18.72 40.35
CA HIS A 59 10.85 -17.31 40.74
C HIS A 59 10.09 -17.06 42.06
N GLU A 60 10.72 -16.31 42.97
CA GLU A 60 10.21 -16.11 44.34
C GLU A 60 8.85 -15.42 44.40
N ALA A 61 8.59 -14.51 43.45
CA ALA A 61 7.31 -13.81 43.32
C ALA A 61 6.11 -14.72 42.97
N LEU A 62 6.33 -15.97 42.55
CA LEU A 62 5.23 -16.91 42.26
C LEU A 62 4.60 -17.45 43.55
N PRO A 63 3.25 -17.49 43.64
CA PRO A 63 2.56 -18.17 44.73
C PRO A 63 2.96 -19.65 44.82
N PRO A 64 3.08 -20.23 46.03
CA PRO A 64 3.57 -21.61 46.21
C PRO A 64 2.83 -22.65 45.35
N LYS A 65 1.50 -22.54 45.26
CA LYS A 65 0.67 -23.44 44.44
C LYS A 65 1.00 -23.36 42.95
N VAL A 66 1.20 -22.14 42.43
CA VAL A 66 1.52 -21.89 41.02
C VAL A 66 2.95 -22.37 40.74
N ARG A 67 3.88 -22.16 41.67
CA ARG A 67 5.25 -22.67 41.60
C ARG A 67 5.29 -24.19 41.47
N THR A 68 4.57 -24.91 42.34
CA THR A 68 4.49 -26.38 42.26
C THR A 68 3.85 -26.86 40.96
N GLN A 69 2.83 -26.15 40.45
CA GLN A 69 2.21 -26.47 39.17
C GLN A 69 3.19 -26.27 38.00
N ALA A 70 3.90 -25.13 37.98
CA ALA A 70 4.89 -24.82 36.96
C ALA A 70 6.05 -25.83 36.95
N GLN A 71 6.55 -26.23 38.11
CA GLN A 71 7.59 -27.27 38.23
C GLN A 71 7.12 -28.63 37.69
N ARG A 72 5.87 -29.03 37.96
CA ARG A 72 5.28 -30.25 37.38
C ARG A 72 5.14 -30.17 35.86
N SER A 73 4.75 -29.00 35.34
CA SER A 73 4.72 -28.74 33.90
C SER A 73 6.13 -28.83 33.31
N PHE A 74 7.13 -28.22 33.95
CA PHE A 74 8.52 -28.28 33.53
C PHE A 74 9.02 -29.72 33.38
N THR A 75 8.79 -30.60 34.38
CA THR A 75 9.21 -32.00 34.28
C THR A 75 8.64 -32.66 33.03
N ARG A 76 7.36 -32.42 32.71
CA ARG A 76 6.72 -32.98 31.51
C ARG A 76 7.30 -32.41 30.22
N LEU A 77 7.51 -31.09 30.18
CA LEU A 77 8.05 -30.39 29.02
C LEU A 77 9.49 -30.81 28.75
N TYR A 78 10.31 -30.91 29.79
CA TYR A 78 11.69 -31.38 29.71
C TYR A 78 11.77 -32.76 29.07
N HIS A 79 10.98 -33.73 29.54
CA HIS A 79 10.96 -35.08 28.95
C HIS A 79 10.47 -35.10 27.49
N SER A 80 9.66 -34.13 27.07
CA SER A 80 9.05 -34.10 25.73
C SER A 80 9.90 -33.35 24.70
N TYR A 81 10.63 -32.33 25.13
CA TYR A 81 11.27 -31.34 24.25
C TYR A 81 12.78 -31.19 24.44
N HIS A 82 13.37 -31.73 25.51
CA HIS A 82 14.81 -31.66 25.71
C HIS A 82 15.57 -32.37 24.57
N LEU A 83 16.59 -31.72 24.06
CA LEU A 83 17.43 -32.21 22.97
C LEU A 83 18.82 -32.60 23.48
N ALA A 84 19.32 -33.76 23.04
CA ALA A 84 20.70 -34.16 23.27
C ALA A 84 21.60 -33.50 22.21
N LEU A 85 22.20 -32.36 22.57
CA LEU A 85 23.08 -31.57 21.70
C LEU A 85 24.55 -31.75 22.10
N ASN A 86 25.45 -31.74 21.13
CA ASN A 86 26.90 -31.62 21.38
C ASN A 86 27.30 -30.18 21.76
N ASP A 87 28.55 -29.95 22.14
CA ASP A 87 28.97 -28.63 22.65
C ASP A 87 29.00 -27.52 21.57
N ASP A 88 29.12 -27.88 20.29
CA ASP A 88 29.03 -26.92 19.18
C ASP A 88 27.57 -26.55 18.92
N GLU A 89 26.68 -27.54 18.84
CA GLU A 89 25.23 -27.37 18.68
C GLU A 89 24.63 -26.54 19.83
N LYS A 90 25.07 -26.76 21.08
CA LYS A 90 24.67 -25.93 22.22
C LYS A 90 25.07 -24.48 22.05
N ARG A 91 26.31 -24.21 21.63
CA ARG A 91 26.80 -22.83 21.41
C ARG A 91 26.01 -22.11 20.31
N VAL A 92 25.70 -22.82 19.24
CA VAL A 92 24.85 -22.31 18.14
C VAL A 92 23.43 -22.04 18.64
N ALA A 93 22.83 -22.98 19.37
CA ALA A 93 21.49 -22.83 19.96
C ALA A 93 21.38 -21.62 20.90
N GLN A 94 22.36 -21.44 21.79
CA GLN A 94 22.43 -20.28 22.70
C GLN A 94 22.51 -18.96 21.95
N THR A 95 23.38 -18.90 20.95
CA THR A 95 23.59 -17.69 20.15
C THR A 95 22.34 -17.37 19.33
N LEU A 96 21.71 -18.38 18.75
CA LEU A 96 20.46 -18.24 18.00
C LEU A 96 19.31 -17.79 18.92
N TYR A 97 19.16 -18.41 20.09
CA TYR A 97 18.16 -18.00 21.08
C TYR A 97 18.32 -16.54 21.47
N ARG A 98 19.56 -16.09 21.76
CA ARG A 98 19.84 -14.68 22.06
C ARG A 98 19.49 -13.76 20.90
N ALA A 99 19.82 -14.14 19.66
CA ALA A 99 19.47 -13.36 18.48
C ALA A 99 17.95 -13.18 18.36
N LEU A 100 17.18 -14.27 18.52
CA LEU A 100 15.72 -14.25 18.46
C LEU A 100 15.09 -13.43 19.59
N CYS A 101 15.65 -13.51 20.80
CA CYS A 101 15.21 -12.69 21.92
C CYS A 101 15.45 -11.20 21.68
N GLN A 102 16.60 -10.81 21.10
CA GLN A 102 16.84 -9.42 20.74
C GLN A 102 15.88 -8.94 19.65
N GLN A 103 15.62 -9.79 18.65
CA GLN A 103 14.71 -9.46 17.57
C GLN A 103 13.29 -9.27 18.08
N CYS A 104 12.75 -10.25 18.82
CA CYS A 104 11.39 -10.21 19.36
C CYS A 104 11.23 -9.18 20.48
N GLY A 105 12.32 -8.87 21.20
CA GLY A 105 12.37 -7.85 22.25
C GLY A 105 12.43 -6.40 21.74
N GLY A 106 12.33 -6.17 20.43
CA GLY A 106 12.27 -4.83 19.84
C GLY A 106 13.64 -4.22 19.49
N ASN A 107 14.71 -5.02 19.48
CA ASN A 107 16.07 -4.59 19.12
C ASN A 107 16.57 -5.28 17.83
N PRO A 108 15.90 -5.08 16.68
CA PRO A 108 16.22 -5.83 15.46
C PRO A 108 17.61 -5.56 14.92
N LEU A 109 18.12 -4.33 15.03
CA LEU A 109 19.49 -4.00 14.63
C LEU A 109 20.54 -4.76 15.45
N LEU A 110 20.29 -4.96 16.73
CA LEU A 110 21.19 -5.74 17.60
C LEU A 110 21.09 -7.23 17.26
N ALA A 111 19.89 -7.73 16.98
CA ALA A 111 19.70 -9.12 16.55
C ALA A 111 20.51 -9.46 15.29
N VAL A 112 20.57 -8.55 14.31
CA VAL A 112 21.38 -8.72 13.08
C VAL A 112 22.86 -8.97 13.39
N GLN A 113 23.41 -8.44 14.48
CA GLN A 113 24.82 -8.59 14.82
C GLN A 113 25.23 -9.99 15.25
N TYR A 114 24.28 -10.85 15.66
CA TYR A 114 24.55 -12.24 16.03
C TYR A 114 24.73 -13.15 14.81
N TRP A 115 24.12 -12.78 13.69
CA TRP A 115 24.01 -13.64 12.51
C TRP A 115 25.33 -13.98 11.79
N PRO A 116 26.36 -13.12 11.74
CA PRO A 116 27.64 -13.50 11.14
C PRO A 116 28.24 -14.77 11.76
N SER A 117 28.16 -14.92 13.08
CA SER A 117 28.65 -16.13 13.78
C SER A 117 27.76 -17.36 13.56
N LEU A 118 26.46 -17.15 13.34
CA LEU A 118 25.50 -18.22 13.12
C LEU A 118 25.58 -18.78 11.70
N GLN A 119 25.94 -17.96 10.70
CA GLN A 119 26.07 -18.36 9.30
C GLN A 119 27.16 -19.40 9.03
N GLU A 120 28.15 -19.52 9.93
CA GLU A 120 29.17 -20.57 9.84
C GLU A 120 28.58 -21.98 10.05
N HIS A 121 27.43 -22.08 10.74
CA HIS A 121 26.85 -23.34 11.21
C HIS A 121 25.41 -23.56 10.73
N ILE A 122 24.68 -22.49 10.42
CA ILE A 122 23.30 -22.52 9.92
C ILE A 122 23.32 -22.20 8.43
N PRO A 123 22.88 -23.12 7.56
CA PRO A 123 22.90 -22.88 6.12
C PRO A 123 21.85 -21.82 5.74
N GLU A 124 22.10 -21.09 4.65
CA GLU A 124 21.25 -19.95 4.23
C GLU A 124 19.81 -20.38 3.89
N ASP A 125 19.60 -21.61 3.45
CA ASP A 125 18.30 -22.19 3.11
C ASP A 125 17.56 -22.78 4.33
N ALA A 126 18.15 -22.70 5.52
CA ALA A 126 17.51 -23.20 6.74
C ALA A 126 16.16 -22.51 7.01
N LEU A 127 15.20 -23.29 7.51
CA LEU A 127 13.87 -22.80 7.86
C LEU A 127 13.93 -21.58 8.78
N ILE A 128 14.83 -21.59 9.76
CA ILE A 128 14.99 -20.47 10.70
C ILE A 128 15.39 -19.17 10.01
N VAL A 129 16.31 -19.21 9.03
CA VAL A 129 16.75 -18.03 8.27
C VAL A 129 15.56 -17.43 7.52
N THR A 130 14.75 -18.29 6.88
CA THR A 130 13.52 -17.85 6.19
C THR A 130 12.54 -17.15 7.15
N LEU A 131 12.29 -17.73 8.33
CA LEU A 131 11.35 -17.17 9.30
C LEU A 131 11.85 -15.82 9.87
N VAL A 132 13.14 -15.74 10.16
CA VAL A 132 13.80 -14.54 10.69
C VAL A 132 13.75 -13.40 9.67
N MET A 133 14.03 -13.68 8.40
CA MET A 133 13.95 -12.67 7.33
C MET A 133 12.53 -12.13 7.16
N GLN A 134 11.52 -13.00 7.26
CA GLN A 134 10.11 -12.59 7.23
C GLN A 134 9.74 -11.68 8.40
N ASP A 135 10.22 -11.99 9.61
CA ASP A 135 9.96 -11.15 10.78
C ASP A 135 10.72 -9.81 10.70
N PHE A 136 11.97 -9.79 10.24
CA PHE A 136 12.70 -8.54 10.02
C PHE A 136 12.01 -7.64 9.00
N ARG A 137 11.48 -8.21 7.90
CA ARG A 137 10.66 -7.47 6.94
C ARG A 137 9.45 -6.84 7.63
N ARG A 138 8.71 -7.62 8.42
CA ARG A 138 7.55 -7.12 9.20
C ARG A 138 7.94 -5.97 10.12
N GLN A 139 9.09 -6.07 10.81
CA GLN A 139 9.58 -5.00 11.67
C GLN A 139 9.96 -3.75 10.88
N ALA A 140 10.57 -3.91 9.71
CA ALA A 140 10.86 -2.80 8.81
C ALA A 140 9.57 -2.11 8.33
N ASP A 141 8.50 -2.87 8.07
CA ASP A 141 7.18 -2.34 7.70
C ASP A 141 6.54 -1.58 8.88
N LEU A 142 6.63 -2.10 10.11
CA LEU A 142 6.18 -1.41 11.32
C LEU A 142 6.90 -0.06 11.54
N TYR A 143 8.20 0.02 11.24
CA TYR A 143 8.92 1.30 11.27
C TYR A 143 8.38 2.27 10.22
N LEU A 144 8.06 1.82 9.01
CA LEU A 144 7.46 2.67 7.97
C LEU A 144 6.07 3.17 8.39
N GLU A 145 5.22 2.31 8.93
CA GLU A 145 3.89 2.66 9.46
C GLU A 145 3.98 3.69 10.59
N SER A 146 5.00 3.56 11.44
CA SER A 146 5.29 4.48 12.55
C SER A 146 5.99 5.78 12.11
N ARG A 147 6.13 6.03 10.80
CA ARG A 147 6.87 7.16 10.20
C ARG A 147 8.36 7.22 10.58
N GLN A 148 8.94 6.09 10.98
CA GLN A 148 10.35 5.94 11.34
C GLN A 148 11.16 5.39 10.15
N THR A 149 11.03 6.02 8.98
CA THR A 149 11.64 5.54 7.73
C THR A 149 13.15 5.30 7.84
N GLU A 150 13.87 6.20 8.52
CA GLU A 150 15.32 6.09 8.69
C GLU A 150 15.72 4.83 9.47
N GLN A 151 14.87 4.33 10.37
CA GLN A 151 15.11 3.08 11.08
C GLN A 151 14.92 1.87 10.16
N SER A 152 13.89 1.89 9.30
CA SER A 152 13.66 0.87 8.28
C SER A 152 14.82 0.80 7.28
N ILE A 153 15.29 1.95 6.77
CA ILE A 153 16.46 2.04 5.88
C ILE A 153 17.72 1.47 6.56
N ARG A 154 17.97 1.84 7.84
CA ARG A 154 19.11 1.32 8.60
C ARG A 154 19.03 -0.19 8.80
N LEU A 155 17.85 -0.72 9.11
CA LEU A 155 17.63 -2.16 9.30
C LEU A 155 17.93 -2.93 8.00
N TYR A 156 17.34 -2.53 6.87
CA TYR A 156 17.63 -3.15 5.57
C TYR A 156 19.11 -3.05 5.19
N LYS A 157 19.76 -1.90 5.38
CA LYS A 157 21.20 -1.75 5.11
C LYS A 157 22.04 -2.69 5.98
N SER A 158 21.68 -2.90 7.25
CA SER A 158 22.35 -3.84 8.14
C SER A 158 22.12 -5.28 7.71
N LEU A 159 20.88 -5.64 7.37
CA LEU A 159 20.52 -6.97 6.88
C LEU A 159 21.29 -7.34 5.62
N LEU A 160 21.35 -6.46 4.63
CA LEU A 160 22.05 -6.71 3.37
C LEU A 160 23.58 -6.82 3.52
N ARG A 161 24.15 -6.34 4.63
CA ARG A 161 25.58 -6.58 4.93
C ARG A 161 25.83 -7.99 5.43
N VAL A 162 24.88 -8.57 6.17
CA VAL A 162 25.01 -9.91 6.76
C VAL A 162 24.43 -10.98 5.84
N PHE A 163 23.32 -10.69 5.18
CA PHE A 163 22.63 -11.55 4.22
C PHE A 163 22.70 -10.92 2.82
N PRO A 164 23.85 -10.96 2.15
CA PRO A 164 24.00 -10.39 0.82
C PRO A 164 23.12 -11.08 -0.22
N ASN A 165 22.67 -12.32 0.05
CA ASN A 165 21.79 -13.06 -0.83
C ASN A 165 20.28 -12.76 -0.62
N PHE A 166 19.94 -11.86 0.29
CA PHE A 166 18.55 -11.48 0.56
C PHE A 166 18.02 -10.51 -0.51
N LEU A 167 17.64 -11.05 -1.67
CA LEU A 167 17.20 -10.29 -2.83
C LEU A 167 16.04 -9.32 -2.53
N GLU A 168 15.01 -9.79 -1.80
CA GLU A 168 13.87 -8.97 -1.40
C GLU A 168 14.29 -7.70 -0.64
N GLY A 169 15.36 -7.78 0.16
CA GLY A 169 15.90 -6.63 0.89
C GLY A 169 16.43 -5.52 -0.02
N TYR A 170 17.09 -5.87 -1.14
CA TYR A 170 17.57 -4.87 -2.11
C TYR A 170 16.40 -4.17 -2.80
N LEU A 171 15.39 -4.94 -3.21
CA LEU A 171 14.19 -4.41 -3.86
C LEU A 171 13.43 -3.49 -2.90
N ASN A 172 13.10 -3.97 -1.71
CA ASN A 172 12.40 -3.17 -0.70
C ASN A 172 13.18 -1.91 -0.32
N LEU A 173 14.50 -2.01 -0.12
CA LEU A 173 15.32 -0.84 0.20
C LEU A 173 15.33 0.19 -0.94
N SER A 174 15.49 -0.23 -2.20
CA SER A 174 15.46 0.69 -3.35
C SER A 174 14.12 1.41 -3.50
N ILE A 175 13.01 0.71 -3.28
CA ILE A 175 11.65 1.26 -3.25
C ILE A 175 11.51 2.29 -2.14
N ILE A 176 11.93 1.94 -0.91
CA ILE A 176 11.84 2.83 0.25
C ILE A 176 12.66 4.09 0.02
N ILE A 177 13.91 3.96 -0.46
CA ILE A 177 14.76 5.10 -0.76
C ILE A 177 14.13 6.00 -1.83
N TYR A 178 13.66 5.40 -2.93
CA TYR A 178 13.03 6.15 -4.00
C TYR A 178 11.77 6.90 -3.53
N ARG A 179 10.90 6.22 -2.78
CA ARG A 179 9.66 6.80 -2.22
C ARG A 179 9.92 8.01 -1.32
N ASN A 180 11.10 8.10 -0.71
CA ASN A 180 11.49 9.22 0.15
C ASN A 180 12.26 10.33 -0.60
N GLY A 181 12.18 10.36 -1.94
CA GLY A 181 12.77 11.42 -2.76
C GLY A 181 14.28 11.26 -2.99
N LEU A 182 14.89 10.17 -2.54
CA LEU A 182 16.32 9.88 -2.68
C LEU A 182 16.60 9.06 -3.95
N THR A 183 16.02 9.47 -5.08
CA THR A 183 16.02 8.70 -6.35
C THR A 183 17.42 8.31 -6.83
N GLU A 184 18.40 9.19 -6.65
CA GLU A 184 19.80 8.97 -7.06
C GLU A 184 20.47 7.77 -6.36
N HIS A 185 19.93 7.34 -5.22
CA HIS A 185 20.45 6.21 -4.46
C HIS A 185 19.76 4.88 -4.78
N ALA A 186 18.63 4.88 -5.50
CA ALA A 186 17.88 3.66 -5.80
C ALA A 186 18.61 2.74 -6.80
N LEU A 187 19.09 3.29 -7.92
CA LEU A 187 19.84 2.52 -8.93
C LEU A 187 21.14 1.92 -8.37
N PRO A 188 21.97 2.65 -7.61
CA PRO A 188 23.14 2.07 -6.93
C PRO A 188 22.82 0.89 -6.00
N ILE A 189 21.64 0.86 -5.37
CA ILE A 189 21.23 -0.29 -4.55
C ILE A 189 20.98 -1.51 -5.43
N ILE A 190 20.22 -1.35 -6.52
CA ILE A 190 19.93 -2.43 -7.46
C ILE A 190 21.22 -2.98 -8.09
N GLN A 191 22.18 -2.13 -8.43
CA GLN A 191 23.46 -2.55 -9.01
C GLN A 191 24.35 -3.37 -8.04
N ARG A 192 24.08 -3.29 -6.73
CA ARG A 192 24.76 -4.08 -5.69
C ARG A 192 24.16 -5.46 -5.48
N ILE A 193 23.08 -5.81 -6.17
CA ILE A 193 22.51 -7.17 -6.13
C ILE A 193 23.58 -8.18 -6.61
N PRO A 194 23.79 -9.31 -5.89
CA PRO A 194 24.78 -10.32 -6.25
C PRO A 194 24.65 -10.83 -7.68
N GLN A 195 25.78 -11.21 -8.30
CA GLN A 195 25.82 -11.62 -9.71
C GLN A 195 24.89 -12.78 -10.03
N GLN A 196 24.72 -13.73 -9.10
CA GLN A 196 23.84 -14.89 -9.28
C GLN A 196 22.37 -14.51 -9.54
N PHE A 197 21.93 -13.34 -9.08
CA PHE A 197 20.55 -12.86 -9.27
C PHE A 197 20.40 -11.87 -10.43
N ARG A 198 21.50 -11.44 -11.08
CA ARG A 198 21.43 -10.40 -12.13
C ARG A 198 20.59 -10.80 -13.35
N HIS A 199 20.47 -12.11 -13.60
CA HIS A 199 19.67 -12.64 -14.69
C HIS A 199 18.24 -12.95 -14.27
N GLU A 200 17.89 -12.75 -13.00
CA GLU A 200 16.50 -12.83 -12.58
C GLU A 200 15.71 -11.70 -13.22
N PHE A 201 14.55 -12.06 -13.77
CA PHE A 201 13.68 -11.12 -14.45
C PHE A 201 13.37 -9.88 -13.61
N ILE A 202 13.07 -10.06 -12.32
CA ILE A 202 12.72 -8.95 -11.43
C ILE A 202 13.89 -7.97 -11.29
N VAL A 203 15.13 -8.47 -11.21
CA VAL A 203 16.34 -7.65 -11.10
C VAL A 203 16.58 -6.87 -12.38
N ILE A 204 16.43 -7.51 -13.54
CA ILE A 204 16.52 -6.84 -14.85
C ILE A 204 15.50 -5.70 -14.91
N ARG A 205 14.24 -5.95 -14.53
CA ARG A 205 13.18 -4.93 -14.60
C ARG A 205 13.35 -3.76 -13.65
N TYR A 206 13.76 -4.00 -12.40
CA TYR A 206 14.11 -2.89 -11.51
C TYR A 206 15.33 -2.12 -12.01
N THR A 207 16.29 -2.79 -12.65
CA THR A 207 17.46 -2.13 -13.24
C THR A 207 17.03 -1.22 -14.39
N ASP A 208 16.26 -1.75 -15.35
CA ASP A 208 15.71 -0.98 -16.46
C ASP A 208 14.86 0.20 -15.95
N LEU A 209 13.98 -0.05 -14.97
CA LEU A 209 13.13 0.97 -14.36
C LEU A 209 13.93 2.16 -13.85
N TYR A 210 14.87 1.90 -12.94
CA TYR A 210 15.62 2.96 -12.29
C TYR A 210 16.64 3.60 -13.21
N GLN A 211 17.13 2.88 -14.24
CA GLN A 211 17.95 3.47 -15.29
C GLN A 211 17.14 4.45 -16.13
N THR A 212 15.94 4.09 -16.58
CA THR A 212 15.07 5.00 -17.33
C THR A 212 14.64 6.19 -16.48
N ILE A 213 14.30 5.99 -15.21
CA ILE A 213 13.97 7.12 -14.32
C ILE A 213 15.16 8.05 -14.14
N SER A 214 16.37 7.51 -13.97
CA SER A 214 17.60 8.30 -13.87
C SER A 214 17.84 9.14 -15.13
N GLU A 215 17.60 8.55 -16.31
CA GLU A 215 17.68 9.27 -17.59
C GLU A 215 16.62 10.37 -17.72
N LEU A 216 15.36 10.10 -17.35
CA LEU A 216 14.30 11.10 -17.38
C LEU A 216 14.54 12.24 -16.41
N SER A 217 15.10 11.94 -15.23
CA SER A 217 15.43 12.93 -14.21
C SER A 217 16.53 13.91 -14.64
N LYS A 218 17.26 13.63 -15.74
CA LYS A 218 18.19 14.60 -16.36
C LYS A 218 17.48 15.71 -17.13
N PHE A 219 16.27 15.46 -17.61
CA PHE A 219 15.50 16.37 -18.47
C PHE A 219 14.31 17.01 -17.77
N PHE A 220 13.82 16.38 -16.68
CA PHE A 220 12.61 16.78 -15.97
C PHE A 220 12.85 16.80 -14.44
N ALA A 221 11.96 17.47 -13.70
CA ALA A 221 11.90 17.31 -12.24
C ALA A 221 11.66 15.83 -11.88
N GLN A 222 12.08 15.42 -10.68
CA GLN A 222 12.09 14.03 -10.21
C GLN A 222 10.78 13.30 -10.52
N VAL A 223 10.87 12.14 -11.20
CA VAL A 223 9.73 11.26 -11.45
C VAL A 223 9.16 10.85 -10.08
N PRO A 224 7.87 11.09 -9.79
CA PRO A 224 7.31 10.74 -8.50
C PRO A 224 7.09 9.23 -8.39
N TYR A 225 7.17 8.68 -7.17
CA TYR A 225 6.89 7.26 -6.91
C TYR A 225 5.54 6.80 -7.44
N SER A 226 4.53 7.66 -7.41
CA SER A 226 3.20 7.36 -7.94
C SER A 226 3.18 7.07 -9.45
N ALA A 227 4.14 7.60 -10.22
CA ALA A 227 4.25 7.29 -11.65
C ALA A 227 4.72 5.85 -11.90
N ILE A 228 5.41 5.26 -10.93
CA ILE A 228 6.00 3.91 -11.04
C ILE A 228 5.39 2.92 -10.05
N GLU A 229 4.46 3.36 -9.20
CA GLU A 229 3.87 2.55 -8.13
C GLU A 229 3.13 1.32 -8.68
N GLU A 230 2.43 1.46 -9.81
CA GLU A 230 1.78 0.35 -10.50
C GLU A 230 2.80 -0.69 -10.96
N ILE A 231 3.93 -0.23 -11.54
CA ILE A 231 5.05 -1.10 -11.94
C ILE A 231 5.66 -1.79 -10.73
N ILE A 232 5.92 -1.04 -9.65
CA ILE A 232 6.53 -1.61 -8.44
C ILE A 232 5.60 -2.62 -7.80
N ASN A 233 4.29 -2.38 -7.83
CA ASN A 233 3.29 -3.33 -7.39
C ASN A 233 3.27 -4.60 -8.25
N ASP A 234 3.46 -4.48 -9.57
CA ASP A 234 3.59 -5.61 -10.49
C ASP A 234 4.90 -6.38 -10.27
N LEU A 235 6.00 -5.67 -9.99
CA LEU A 235 7.34 -6.20 -9.75
C LEU A 235 7.58 -6.65 -8.29
N ARG A 236 6.56 -6.97 -7.49
CA ARG A 236 6.77 -7.50 -6.14
C ARG A 236 7.26 -8.95 -6.19
N MET A 237 8.17 -9.33 -5.29
CA MET A 237 8.68 -10.72 -5.19
C MET A 237 7.56 -11.76 -4.96
N GLU A 238 6.48 -11.37 -4.29
CA GLU A 238 5.28 -12.22 -4.08
C GLU A 238 4.49 -12.46 -5.37
N ASN A 239 4.74 -11.65 -6.42
CA ASN A 239 4.20 -11.84 -7.76
C ASN A 239 5.18 -12.68 -8.59
N THR A 240 5.21 -13.99 -8.39
CA THR A 240 5.90 -14.92 -9.33
C THR A 240 5.11 -15.14 -10.63
N PHE A 241 4.00 -14.44 -10.81
CA PHE A 241 3.17 -14.47 -12.01
C PHE A 241 3.56 -13.32 -12.94
N TYR A 242 4.56 -13.54 -13.80
CA TYR A 242 4.76 -12.66 -14.94
C TYR A 242 3.60 -12.78 -15.94
N PRO A 243 3.20 -11.66 -16.58
CA PRO A 243 2.45 -11.74 -17.80
C PRO A 243 3.31 -12.53 -18.80
N LEU A 244 2.86 -13.70 -19.22
CA LEU A 244 3.39 -14.39 -20.39
C LEU A 244 2.93 -13.68 -21.69
N LEU A 245 2.80 -12.36 -21.64
CA LEU A 245 2.15 -11.50 -22.63
C LEU A 245 3.05 -10.27 -22.81
N ASN A 246 3.75 -10.23 -23.95
CA ASN A 246 4.67 -9.20 -24.43
C ASN A 246 6.00 -9.03 -23.68
N GLY A 247 7.09 -9.46 -24.33
CA GLY A 247 8.46 -9.05 -23.99
C GLY A 247 8.69 -7.53 -24.05
N THR A 248 7.75 -6.80 -24.66
CA THR A 248 7.70 -5.34 -24.78
C THR A 248 6.84 -4.66 -23.71
N TYR A 249 6.10 -5.36 -22.83
CA TYR A 249 5.19 -4.72 -21.84
C TYR A 249 5.89 -3.66 -21.00
N PHE A 250 7.08 -3.99 -20.49
CA PHE A 250 7.86 -3.06 -19.69
C PHE A 250 8.38 -1.89 -20.51
N GLU A 251 8.86 -2.12 -21.74
CA GLU A 251 9.33 -1.07 -22.64
C GLU A 251 8.20 -0.17 -23.16
N GLU A 252 7.04 -0.75 -23.50
CA GLU A 252 5.82 -0.05 -23.90
C GLU A 252 5.23 0.76 -22.75
N PHE A 253 5.28 0.24 -21.52
CA PHE A 253 4.77 0.93 -20.33
C PHE A 253 5.74 2.00 -19.82
N VAL A 254 7.06 1.77 -19.88
CA VAL A 254 8.07 2.81 -19.66
C VAL A 254 7.96 3.87 -20.75
N ASN A 255 7.80 3.47 -22.01
CA ASN A 255 7.50 4.41 -23.10
C ASN A 255 6.16 5.10 -22.90
N ASP A 256 5.14 4.47 -22.30
CA ASP A 256 3.86 5.10 -21.98
C ASP A 256 3.99 6.03 -20.78
N ILE A 257 4.83 5.78 -19.77
CA ILE A 257 5.20 6.77 -18.74
C ILE A 257 5.88 7.96 -19.41
N ILE A 258 6.86 7.71 -20.28
CA ILE A 258 7.56 8.75 -21.04
C ILE A 258 6.58 9.52 -21.93
N LEU A 259 5.68 8.84 -22.66
CA LEU A 259 4.70 9.44 -23.56
C LEU A 259 3.58 10.12 -22.79
N ARG A 260 3.17 9.61 -21.63
CA ARG A 260 2.09 10.16 -20.81
C ARG A 260 2.55 11.36 -20.04
N GLU A 261 3.77 11.35 -19.50
CA GLU A 261 4.40 12.53 -18.96
C GLU A 261 4.71 13.52 -20.08
N LYS A 262 5.35 13.11 -21.20
CA LYS A 262 5.52 13.99 -22.38
C LYS A 262 4.20 14.54 -22.90
N ARG A 263 3.11 13.77 -23.00
CA ARG A 263 1.77 14.21 -23.45
C ARG A 263 1.05 15.04 -22.40
N PHE A 264 1.25 14.77 -21.12
CA PHE A 264 0.74 15.59 -20.03
C PHE A 264 1.43 16.96 -20.07
N PHE A 265 2.75 17.00 -20.23
CA PHE A 265 3.52 18.23 -20.42
C PHE A 265 3.25 18.89 -21.77
N GLU A 266 3.05 18.17 -22.88
CA GLU A 266 2.70 18.71 -24.19
C GLU A 266 1.24 19.20 -24.25
N ARG A 267 0.29 18.56 -23.55
CA ARG A 267 -1.08 19.07 -23.38
C ARG A 267 -1.12 20.26 -22.43
N ARG A 268 -0.26 20.29 -21.41
CA ARG A 268 -0.07 21.44 -20.52
C ARG A 268 0.58 22.59 -21.28
N ARG A 269 1.54 22.32 -22.17
CA ARG A 269 2.18 23.27 -23.08
C ARG A 269 1.23 23.75 -24.18
N LYS A 270 0.46 22.86 -24.84
CA LYS A 270 -0.56 23.22 -25.86
C LYS A 270 -1.79 23.92 -25.25
N ALA A 271 -2.24 23.55 -24.06
CA ALA A 271 -3.28 24.28 -23.34
C ALA A 271 -2.78 25.60 -22.75
N GLN A 272 -1.47 25.73 -22.46
CA GLN A 272 -0.82 27.01 -22.17
C GLN A 272 -0.59 27.85 -23.43
N GLU A 273 -0.31 27.24 -24.59
CA GLU A 273 -0.15 27.90 -25.90
C GLU A 273 -1.51 28.33 -26.50
N GLU A 274 -2.61 27.60 -26.27
CA GLU A 274 -3.99 27.99 -26.65
C GLU A 274 -4.61 29.01 -25.67
N LYS A 275 -4.28 28.96 -24.36
CA LYS A 275 -4.57 30.09 -23.45
C LYS A 275 -3.64 31.29 -23.68
N ALA A 276 -2.51 31.09 -24.37
CA ALA A 276 -1.70 32.14 -24.98
C ALA A 276 -2.27 32.67 -26.32
N LEU A 277 -3.57 32.47 -26.57
CA LEU A 277 -4.45 33.39 -27.31
C LEU A 277 -5.02 34.44 -26.33
N ALA A 278 -4.23 35.23 -25.60
CA ALA A 278 -3.51 36.39 -26.13
C ALA A 278 -4.26 37.24 -27.17
N GLN A 279 -5.51 37.62 -26.90
CA GLN A 279 -6.13 38.78 -27.56
C GLN A 279 -6.38 39.95 -26.60
N THR A 280 -6.78 39.72 -25.35
CA THR A 280 -7.07 40.78 -24.35
C THR A 280 -5.85 41.25 -23.54
N TYR A 281 -5.06 40.35 -22.95
CA TYR A 281 -3.79 40.71 -22.27
C TYR A 281 -2.79 41.34 -23.25
N LYS A 282 -2.69 40.79 -24.47
CA LYS A 282 -1.89 41.38 -25.55
C LYS A 282 -2.41 42.75 -25.94
N ARG A 283 -3.73 42.98 -25.99
CA ARG A 283 -4.31 44.29 -26.30
C ARG A 283 -3.94 45.34 -25.26
N LEU A 284 -4.22 45.12 -23.97
CA LEU A 284 -3.91 46.08 -22.90
C LEU A 284 -2.40 46.31 -22.73
N ALA A 285 -1.58 45.27 -22.92
CA ALA A 285 -0.12 45.40 -22.93
C ALA A 285 0.41 46.08 -24.21
N SER A 286 -0.21 45.86 -25.37
CA SER A 286 0.12 46.54 -26.64
C SER A 286 -0.32 48.00 -26.67
N GLU A 287 -1.35 48.34 -25.90
CA GLU A 287 -1.82 49.72 -25.65
C GLU A 287 -0.88 50.46 -24.66
N GLY A 288 0.15 49.80 -24.12
CA GLY A 288 1.20 50.43 -23.31
C GLY A 288 0.84 50.68 -21.85
N ILE A 289 -0.26 50.11 -21.35
CA ILE A 289 -0.75 50.34 -19.99
C ILE A 289 0.18 49.68 -18.97
N ALA A 290 0.74 50.49 -18.06
CA ALA A 290 1.65 50.02 -17.03
C ALA A 290 0.93 49.09 -16.03
N LEU A 291 1.67 48.17 -15.40
CA LEU A 291 1.12 47.24 -14.41
C LEU A 291 0.38 47.96 -13.26
N GLY A 292 0.91 49.07 -12.75
CA GLY A 292 0.27 49.83 -11.67
C GLY A 292 -1.08 50.46 -12.08
N GLU A 293 -1.21 50.83 -13.34
CA GLU A 293 -2.45 51.35 -13.91
C GLU A 293 -3.47 50.23 -14.09
N ARG A 294 -3.06 49.06 -14.63
CA ARG A 294 -3.93 47.86 -14.69
C ARG A 294 -4.46 47.43 -13.33
N VAL A 295 -3.62 47.47 -12.28
CA VAL A 295 -4.05 47.17 -10.91
C VAL A 295 -5.09 48.18 -10.42
N SER A 296 -4.90 49.47 -10.73
CA SER A 296 -5.85 50.52 -10.34
C SER A 296 -7.19 50.39 -11.09
N MET A 297 -7.14 50.05 -12.38
CA MET A 297 -8.32 49.78 -13.19
C MET A 297 -9.08 48.55 -12.68
N ALA A 298 -8.40 47.44 -12.40
CA ALA A 298 -9.02 46.23 -11.84
C ALA A 298 -9.70 46.50 -10.48
N LYS A 299 -9.13 47.40 -9.67
CA LYS A 299 -9.72 47.81 -8.38
C LYS A 299 -11.04 48.56 -8.53
N GLN A 300 -11.15 49.39 -9.56
CA GLN A 300 -12.28 50.29 -9.79
C GLN A 300 -13.26 49.75 -10.84
N ALA A 301 -12.94 48.60 -11.45
CA ALA A 301 -13.74 47.98 -12.49
C ALA A 301 -15.19 47.76 -12.02
N ASP A 302 -16.12 48.18 -12.87
CA ASP A 302 -17.53 47.86 -12.77
C ASP A 302 -17.80 46.43 -13.28
N SER A 303 -19.05 45.99 -13.21
CA SER A 303 -19.40 44.60 -13.53
C SER A 303 -19.07 44.21 -14.99
N GLU A 304 -19.15 45.16 -15.93
CA GLU A 304 -18.84 44.90 -17.34
C GLU A 304 -17.33 44.88 -17.60
N SER A 305 -16.56 45.78 -16.97
CA SER A 305 -15.11 45.90 -17.18
C SER A 305 -14.30 44.81 -16.46
N LEU A 306 -14.89 44.06 -15.52
CA LEU A 306 -14.19 42.99 -14.79
C LEU A 306 -13.67 41.88 -15.71
N TYR A 307 -14.42 41.54 -16.77
CA TYR A 307 -14.08 40.48 -17.71
C TYR A 307 -12.71 40.66 -18.38
N ASP A 308 -12.26 41.90 -18.54
CA ASP A 308 -10.96 42.23 -19.13
C ASP A 308 -9.78 41.79 -18.25
N PHE A 309 -9.99 41.66 -16.94
CA PHE A 309 -8.96 41.36 -15.96
C PHE A 309 -8.98 39.91 -15.46
N LEU A 310 -10.07 39.14 -15.64
CA LEU A 310 -10.20 37.77 -15.11
C LEU A 310 -9.14 36.78 -15.62
N TYR A 311 -8.58 37.07 -16.80
CA TYR A 311 -7.54 36.26 -17.43
C TYR A 311 -6.12 36.78 -17.17
N ASP A 312 -5.99 37.97 -16.55
CA ASP A 312 -4.71 38.56 -16.20
C ASP A 312 -4.12 37.83 -14.99
N ASN A 313 -3.17 36.95 -15.28
CA ASN A 313 -2.55 36.07 -14.30
C ASN A 313 -1.46 36.78 -13.46
N HIS A 314 -1.48 38.11 -13.34
CA HIS A 314 -0.56 38.79 -12.44
C HIS A 314 -1.08 38.77 -10.99
N ILE A 315 -0.24 38.33 -10.03
CA ILE A 315 -0.62 38.16 -8.60
C ILE A 315 -1.33 39.40 -8.03
N ARG A 316 -0.74 40.60 -8.20
CA ARG A 316 -1.34 41.86 -7.73
C ARG A 316 -2.71 42.19 -8.30
N ILE A 317 -3.00 41.77 -9.53
CA ILE A 317 -4.31 42.00 -10.14
C ILE A 317 -5.33 41.05 -9.53
N ALA A 318 -4.96 39.77 -9.37
CA ALA A 318 -5.80 38.80 -8.69
C ALA A 318 -6.12 39.21 -7.25
N GLU A 319 -5.13 39.66 -6.46
CA GLU A 319 -5.32 40.19 -5.10
C GLU A 319 -6.39 41.28 -5.06
N VAL A 320 -6.27 42.28 -5.94
CA VAL A 320 -7.19 43.42 -5.99
C VAL A 320 -8.57 43.03 -6.51
N LEU A 321 -8.65 42.13 -7.48
CA LEU A 321 -9.92 41.62 -8.01
C LEU A 321 -10.71 40.85 -6.94
N LEU A 322 -10.04 40.04 -6.12
CA LEU A 322 -10.72 39.23 -5.08
C LEU A 322 -11.43 40.10 -4.03
N ASP A 323 -10.92 41.32 -3.80
CA ASP A 323 -11.49 42.32 -2.90
C ASP A 323 -12.40 43.35 -3.59
N ASN A 324 -12.58 43.28 -4.92
CA ASN A 324 -13.45 44.20 -5.67
C ASN A 324 -14.93 43.97 -5.26
N PRO A 325 -15.70 45.03 -4.92
CA PRO A 325 -17.10 44.88 -4.48
C PRO A 325 -18.03 44.30 -5.54
N ASN A 326 -17.68 44.43 -6.83
CA ASN A 326 -18.49 43.98 -7.97
C ASN A 326 -18.17 42.54 -8.39
N ILE A 327 -17.12 41.90 -7.86
CA ILE A 327 -16.74 40.53 -8.25
C ILE A 327 -17.73 39.50 -7.71
N THR A 328 -18.11 38.56 -8.57
CA THR A 328 -19.06 37.49 -8.23
C THR A 328 -18.36 36.14 -8.02
N ALA A 329 -19.10 35.16 -7.48
CA ALA A 329 -18.58 33.81 -7.31
C ALA A 329 -18.26 33.12 -8.65
N ASP A 330 -18.98 33.45 -9.72
CA ASP A 330 -18.75 32.91 -11.06
C ASP A 330 -17.48 33.48 -11.67
N ASP A 331 -17.17 34.76 -11.43
CA ASP A 331 -15.91 35.39 -11.85
C ASP A 331 -14.70 34.75 -11.17
N VAL A 332 -14.79 34.52 -9.85
CA VAL A 332 -13.72 33.85 -9.09
C VAL A 332 -13.60 32.38 -9.49
N LEU A 333 -14.71 31.72 -9.84
CA LEU A 333 -14.69 30.38 -10.41
C LEU A 333 -13.91 30.36 -11.74
N VAL A 334 -14.15 31.34 -12.62
CA VAL A 334 -13.38 31.52 -13.85
C VAL A 334 -11.90 31.70 -13.50
N MET A 335 -11.55 32.63 -12.60
CA MET A 335 -10.16 32.85 -12.15
C MET A 335 -9.50 31.53 -11.68
N ALA A 336 -10.19 30.76 -10.85
CA ALA A 336 -9.69 29.48 -10.33
C ALA A 336 -9.49 28.42 -11.42
N GLN A 337 -10.31 28.40 -12.47
CA GLN A 337 -10.16 27.47 -13.61
C GLN A 337 -9.09 27.94 -14.61
N VAL A 338 -8.97 29.25 -14.81
CA VAL A 338 -8.10 29.81 -15.83
C VAL A 338 -6.66 29.98 -15.34
N SER A 339 -6.46 30.18 -14.03
CA SER A 339 -5.18 30.61 -13.49
C SER A 339 -4.05 29.63 -13.76
N HIS A 340 -2.89 30.19 -14.09
CA HIS A 340 -1.65 29.49 -14.36
C HIS A 340 -0.58 29.64 -13.28
N ILE A 341 -0.84 30.48 -12.29
CA ILE A 341 0.07 30.76 -11.19
C ILE A 341 -0.48 30.10 -9.93
N SER A 342 0.32 29.23 -9.33
CA SER A 342 -0.06 28.52 -8.10
C SER A 342 -0.36 29.46 -6.94
N ASP A 343 0.34 30.59 -6.84
CA ASP A 343 0.13 31.57 -5.77
C ASP A 343 -1.26 32.22 -5.85
N ILE A 344 -1.77 32.51 -7.05
CA ILE A 344 -3.15 33.01 -7.22
C ILE A 344 -4.16 31.96 -6.73
N LEU A 345 -3.95 30.69 -7.06
CA LEU A 345 -4.82 29.60 -6.61
C LEU A 345 -4.78 29.43 -5.09
N ARG A 346 -3.60 29.63 -4.48
CA ARG A 346 -3.43 29.67 -3.02
C ARG A 346 -4.19 30.84 -2.41
N ASP A 347 -4.08 32.04 -2.99
CA ASP A 347 -4.77 33.24 -2.50
C ASP A 347 -6.29 33.07 -2.55
N ILE A 348 -6.82 32.54 -3.66
CA ILE A 348 -8.25 32.22 -3.79
C ILE A 348 -8.67 31.18 -2.75
N SER A 349 -7.87 30.12 -2.54
CA SER A 349 -8.13 29.05 -1.57
C SER A 349 -8.17 29.57 -0.12
N GLN A 350 -7.28 30.50 0.21
CA GLN A 350 -7.17 31.09 1.55
C GLN A 350 -8.13 32.26 1.77
N HIS A 351 -8.75 32.78 0.71
CA HIS A 351 -9.64 33.93 0.81
C HIS A 351 -10.88 33.62 1.65
N ARG A 352 -11.13 34.44 2.69
CA ARG A 352 -12.22 34.26 3.66
C ARG A 352 -13.62 34.13 3.04
N LYS A 353 -13.88 34.85 1.94
CA LYS A 353 -15.19 34.89 1.27
C LYS A 353 -15.35 33.80 0.22
N TRP A 354 -14.26 33.46 -0.49
CA TRP A 354 -14.33 32.67 -1.73
C TRP A 354 -13.81 31.24 -1.53
N GLY A 355 -12.74 31.06 -0.76
CA GLY A 355 -12.14 29.76 -0.49
C GLY A 355 -13.04 28.78 0.27
N VAL A 356 -14.13 29.25 0.85
CA VAL A 356 -15.15 28.41 1.52
C VAL A 356 -16.17 27.80 0.54
N LEU A 357 -16.28 28.33 -0.69
CA LEU A 357 -17.29 27.91 -1.65
C LEU A 357 -16.88 26.60 -2.34
N ARG A 358 -17.75 25.58 -2.27
CA ARG A 358 -17.50 24.24 -2.83
C ARG A 358 -17.15 24.26 -4.33
N SER A 359 -17.82 25.09 -5.13
CA SER A 359 -17.54 25.21 -6.58
C SER A 359 -16.13 25.68 -6.85
N ILE A 360 -15.66 26.68 -6.09
CA ILE A 360 -14.30 27.25 -6.20
C ILE A 360 -13.27 26.24 -5.70
N GLN A 361 -13.50 25.60 -4.55
CA GLN A 361 -12.61 24.54 -4.03
C GLN A 361 -12.43 23.42 -5.06
N MET A 362 -13.53 22.99 -5.69
CA MET A 362 -13.47 21.99 -6.76
C MET A 362 -12.74 22.49 -8.00
N ALA A 363 -12.93 23.74 -8.42
CA ALA A 363 -12.19 24.31 -9.54
C ALA A 363 -10.69 24.37 -9.27
N ILE A 364 -10.28 24.78 -8.07
CA ILE A 364 -8.87 24.76 -7.65
C ILE A 364 -8.35 23.32 -7.68
N LEU A 365 -9.04 22.36 -7.08
CA LEU A 365 -8.60 20.95 -7.08
C LEU A 365 -8.52 20.31 -8.47
N LEU A 366 -9.35 20.78 -9.40
CA LEU A 366 -9.33 20.34 -10.80
C LEU A 366 -8.30 21.10 -11.64
N ASN A 367 -7.76 22.22 -11.16
CA ASN A 367 -6.75 22.99 -11.87
C ASN A 367 -5.38 22.29 -11.81
N PRO A 368 -4.73 22.00 -12.97
CA PRO A 368 -3.42 21.35 -13.03
C PRO A 368 -2.28 22.10 -12.33
N GLN A 369 -2.45 23.39 -12.06
CA GLN A 369 -1.44 24.28 -11.45
C GLN A 369 -1.57 24.35 -9.92
N THR A 370 -2.58 23.71 -9.35
CA THR A 370 -2.72 23.59 -7.91
C THR A 370 -1.64 22.68 -7.35
N LEU A 371 -0.82 23.23 -6.45
CA LEU A 371 0.23 22.47 -5.80
C LEU A 371 -0.37 21.51 -4.76
N PRO A 372 0.27 20.35 -4.52
CA PRO A 372 -0.23 19.37 -3.54
C PRO A 372 -0.48 19.98 -2.16
N ASN A 373 0.45 20.82 -1.66
CA ASN A 373 0.32 21.47 -0.34
C ASN A 373 -0.93 22.34 -0.21
N ASP A 374 -1.36 22.98 -1.29
CA ASP A 374 -2.55 23.84 -1.31
C ASP A 374 -3.83 23.02 -1.49
N ALA A 375 -3.74 21.85 -2.13
CA ALA A 375 -4.86 20.92 -2.31
C ALA A 375 -5.22 20.14 -1.03
N LEU A 376 -4.22 19.75 -0.22
CA LEU A 376 -4.43 18.90 0.96
C LEU A 376 -5.47 19.45 1.97
N PRO A 377 -5.44 20.73 2.37
CA PRO A 377 -6.44 21.29 3.28
C PRO A 377 -7.85 21.29 2.68
N LEU A 378 -7.97 21.44 1.35
CA LEU A 378 -9.25 21.41 0.66
C LEU A 378 -9.86 20.00 0.69
N LEU A 379 -9.05 18.97 0.46
CA LEU A 379 -9.51 17.56 0.53
C LEU A 379 -10.10 17.20 1.91
N GLN A 380 -9.57 17.77 2.99
CA GLN A 380 -10.07 17.50 4.34
C GLN A 380 -11.51 17.99 4.57
N ARG A 381 -11.96 18.99 3.78
CA ARG A 381 -13.26 19.66 3.92
C ARG A 381 -14.31 19.13 2.94
N LEU A 382 -13.90 18.30 1.97
CA LEU A 382 -14.79 17.77 0.94
C LEU A 382 -15.69 16.65 1.46
N SER A 383 -16.86 16.53 0.84
CA SER A 383 -17.77 15.41 1.07
C SER A 383 -17.20 14.10 0.52
N PHE A 384 -17.65 12.96 1.06
CA PHE A 384 -17.27 11.63 0.57
C PHE A 384 -17.52 11.47 -0.93
N LYS A 385 -18.67 11.95 -1.43
CA LYS A 385 -19.05 11.91 -2.84
C LYS A 385 -18.05 12.67 -3.73
N ASP A 386 -17.62 13.85 -3.27
CA ASP A 386 -16.66 14.67 -4.02
C ASP A 386 -15.27 14.06 -4.04
N LEU A 387 -14.82 13.53 -2.91
CA LEU A 387 -13.57 12.79 -2.83
C LEU A 387 -13.57 11.59 -3.79
N ALA A 388 -14.67 10.84 -3.84
CA ALA A 388 -14.80 9.70 -4.74
C ALA A 388 -14.72 10.15 -6.21
N ALA A 389 -15.45 11.22 -6.57
CA ALA A 389 -15.41 11.79 -7.92
C ALA A 389 -14.01 12.29 -8.34
N LEU A 390 -13.27 12.90 -7.41
CA LEU A 390 -11.89 13.34 -7.65
C LEU A 390 -10.93 12.16 -7.83
N SER A 391 -11.07 11.11 -7.01
CA SER A 391 -10.17 9.95 -7.04
C SER A 391 -10.16 9.23 -8.40
N HIS A 392 -11.28 9.28 -9.13
CA HIS A 392 -11.42 8.64 -10.45
C HIS A 392 -11.02 9.52 -11.64
N LYS A 393 -10.85 10.85 -11.46
CA LYS A 393 -10.57 11.78 -12.57
C LYS A 393 -9.10 11.76 -12.99
N LYS A 394 -8.78 11.02 -14.05
CA LYS A 394 -7.42 10.86 -14.60
C LYS A 394 -6.71 12.16 -15.00
N THR A 395 -7.45 13.27 -15.18
CA THR A 395 -6.94 14.60 -15.57
C THR A 395 -6.25 15.37 -14.46
N ILE A 396 -6.45 14.98 -13.19
CA ILE A 396 -5.88 15.62 -12.01
C ILE A 396 -4.53 14.98 -11.67
N ALA A 397 -3.63 15.75 -11.05
CA ALA A 397 -2.38 15.26 -10.49
C ALA A 397 -2.60 13.98 -9.65
N ALA A 398 -1.77 12.96 -9.87
CA ALA A 398 -1.93 11.66 -9.22
C ALA A 398 -1.89 11.77 -7.69
N GLU A 399 -1.03 12.64 -7.14
CA GLU A 399 -0.92 12.90 -5.70
C GLU A 399 -2.26 13.31 -5.07
N ILE A 400 -2.99 14.24 -5.70
CA ILE A 400 -4.30 14.69 -5.19
C ILE A 400 -5.31 13.53 -5.18
N ARG A 401 -5.28 12.65 -6.19
CA ARG A 401 -6.17 11.48 -6.24
C ARG A 401 -5.85 10.45 -5.16
N ILE A 402 -4.55 10.21 -4.93
CA ILE A 402 -4.08 9.30 -3.89
C ILE A 402 -4.49 9.82 -2.51
N GLN A 403 -4.27 11.10 -2.25
CA GLN A 403 -4.65 11.75 -0.99
C GLN A 403 -6.17 11.76 -0.79
N ALA A 404 -6.95 11.97 -1.86
CA ALA A 404 -8.41 11.84 -1.80
C ALA A 404 -8.85 10.41 -1.43
N LYS A 405 -8.20 9.39 -2.01
CA LYS A 405 -8.45 7.97 -1.69
C LYS A 405 -8.03 7.61 -0.27
N GLN A 406 -6.90 8.14 0.22
CA GLN A 406 -6.48 7.99 1.61
C GLN A 406 -7.49 8.62 2.56
N ARG A 407 -7.97 9.81 2.25
CA ARG A 407 -9.01 10.49 3.05
C ARG A 407 -10.31 9.68 3.11
N ILE A 408 -10.73 9.08 1.99
CA ILE A 408 -11.88 8.16 1.95
C ILE A 408 -11.68 6.97 2.88
N GLN A 409 -10.49 6.37 2.87
CA GLN A 409 -10.14 5.25 3.75
C GLN A 409 -10.17 5.66 5.22
N GLU A 410 -9.61 6.82 5.58
CA GLU A 410 -9.66 7.35 6.95
C GLU A 410 -11.10 7.57 7.43
N ILE A 411 -11.93 8.22 6.61
CA ILE A 411 -13.35 8.44 6.90
C ILE A 411 -14.00 7.09 7.14
N PHE A 412 -13.86 6.15 6.20
CA PHE A 412 -14.44 4.81 6.33
C PHE A 412 -13.97 4.09 7.59
N HIS A 413 -12.69 4.16 7.95
CA HIS A 413 -12.16 3.51 9.15
C HIS A 413 -12.75 4.10 10.43
N SER A 414 -12.96 5.41 10.49
CA SER A 414 -13.55 6.10 11.65
C SER A 414 -15.04 5.84 11.87
N LEU A 415 -15.78 5.40 10.84
CA LEU A 415 -17.21 5.12 10.96
C LEU A 415 -17.49 3.95 11.91
N SER A 416 -18.59 4.05 12.64
CA SER A 416 -19.18 2.94 13.39
C SER A 416 -19.65 1.82 12.43
N PHE A 417 -19.98 0.66 12.99
CA PHE A 417 -20.49 -0.46 12.19
C PHE A 417 -21.77 -0.09 11.43
N GLN A 418 -22.73 0.59 12.09
CA GLN A 418 -24.00 0.97 11.47
C GLN A 418 -23.81 1.98 10.33
N GLU A 419 -22.93 2.96 10.52
CA GLU A 419 -22.61 3.95 9.47
C GLU A 419 -21.90 3.31 8.27
N LYS A 420 -21.02 2.33 8.50
CA LYS A 420 -20.41 1.54 7.42
C LYS A 420 -21.47 0.80 6.61
N ILE A 421 -22.44 0.18 7.26
CA ILE A 421 -23.55 -0.52 6.59
C ILE A 421 -24.38 0.47 5.77
N ALA A 422 -24.76 1.63 6.34
CA ALA A 422 -25.51 2.65 5.62
C ALA A 422 -24.75 3.20 4.39
N LEU A 423 -23.43 3.41 4.52
CA LEU A 423 -22.60 3.84 3.41
C LEU A 423 -22.47 2.77 2.32
N LEU A 424 -22.34 1.49 2.70
CA LEU A 424 -22.32 0.38 1.76
C LEU A 424 -23.62 0.30 0.97
N ASP A 425 -24.76 0.50 1.62
CA ASP A 425 -26.06 0.53 0.97
C ASP A 425 -26.18 1.71 -0.01
N ALA A 426 -25.83 2.93 0.46
CA ALA A 426 -25.87 4.15 -0.34
C ALA A 426 -24.92 4.13 -1.55
N THR A 427 -23.86 3.32 -1.51
CA THR A 427 -22.88 3.18 -2.59
C THR A 427 -23.01 1.85 -3.35
N SER A 428 -24.01 1.02 -3.07
CA SER A 428 -24.12 -0.35 -3.61
C SER A 428 -22.82 -1.17 -3.46
N GLY A 429 -22.03 -0.92 -2.42
CA GLY A 429 -20.73 -1.55 -2.19
C GLY A 429 -19.59 -1.05 -3.08
N GLU A 430 -19.77 -0.01 -3.90
CA GLU A 430 -18.71 0.52 -4.74
C GLU A 430 -17.52 1.09 -3.94
N VAL A 431 -17.77 1.52 -2.70
CA VAL A 431 -16.72 1.97 -1.78
C VAL A 431 -15.62 0.94 -1.59
N PHE A 432 -15.89 -0.37 -1.72
CA PHE A 432 -14.86 -1.39 -1.64
C PHE A 432 -13.73 -1.19 -2.66
N LYS A 433 -14.03 -0.66 -3.85
CA LYS A 433 -13.03 -0.33 -4.89
C LYS A 433 -12.04 0.75 -4.45
N LEU A 434 -12.43 1.56 -3.46
CA LEU A 434 -11.67 2.69 -2.94
C LEU A 434 -10.88 2.32 -1.66
N LEU A 435 -11.09 1.12 -1.12
CA LEU A 435 -10.43 0.63 0.09
C LEU A 435 -9.29 -0.34 -0.27
N ASP A 436 -8.05 0.09 -0.06
CA ASP A 436 -6.86 -0.75 -0.25
C ASP A 436 -6.33 -1.33 1.06
N THR A 437 -6.74 -0.77 2.19
CA THR A 437 -6.35 -1.20 3.53
C THR A 437 -7.54 -1.26 4.50
N VAL A 438 -7.45 -2.13 5.49
CA VAL A 438 -8.48 -2.34 6.51
C VAL A 438 -7.83 -2.40 7.89
N ARG A 439 -8.32 -1.61 8.84
CA ARG A 439 -7.83 -1.52 10.24
C ARG A 439 -8.77 -2.14 11.26
N PHE A 440 -9.56 -3.13 10.85
CA PHE A 440 -10.52 -3.84 11.70
C PHE A 440 -10.56 -5.32 11.34
N ASN A 441 -11.21 -6.14 12.16
CA ASN A 441 -11.39 -7.56 11.89
C ASN A 441 -12.29 -7.75 10.65
N LEU A 442 -11.65 -7.93 9.50
CA LEU A 442 -12.30 -8.01 8.20
C LEU A 442 -13.21 -9.24 8.05
N PRO A 443 -12.82 -10.47 8.43
CA PRO A 443 -13.72 -11.62 8.42
C PRO A 443 -15.01 -11.38 9.20
N SER A 444 -14.93 -10.91 10.45
CA SER A 444 -16.11 -10.67 11.29
C SER A 444 -17.01 -9.57 10.70
N PHE A 445 -16.40 -8.49 10.18
CA PHE A 445 -17.15 -7.42 9.50
C PHE A 445 -17.91 -7.96 8.28
N LEU A 446 -17.24 -8.74 7.42
CA LEU A 446 -17.84 -9.27 6.20
C LEU A 446 -18.93 -10.29 6.49
N ILE A 447 -18.76 -11.17 7.48
CA ILE A 447 -19.81 -12.13 7.88
C ILE A 447 -21.09 -11.38 8.29
N ASN A 448 -20.97 -10.36 9.14
CA ASN A 448 -22.11 -9.55 9.55
C ASN A 448 -22.71 -8.77 8.37
N THR A 449 -21.86 -8.21 7.50
CA THR A 449 -22.30 -7.46 6.29
C THR A 449 -23.06 -8.37 5.32
N ILE A 450 -22.58 -9.59 5.07
CA ILE A 450 -23.25 -10.59 4.24
C ILE A 450 -24.58 -10.99 4.87
N GLY A 451 -24.62 -11.14 6.20
CA GLY A 451 -25.84 -11.41 6.95
C GLY A 451 -26.89 -10.31 6.81
N THR A 452 -26.48 -9.04 6.77
CA THR A 452 -27.37 -7.88 6.56
C THR A 452 -27.86 -7.75 5.11
N PHE A 453 -27.02 -8.11 4.14
CA PHE A 453 -27.26 -7.86 2.71
C PHE A 453 -27.50 -9.15 1.90
N GLN A 454 -28.15 -10.16 2.49
CA GLN A 454 -28.36 -11.47 1.85
C GLN A 454 -29.04 -11.39 0.48
N ASP A 455 -30.00 -10.48 0.31
CA ASP A 455 -30.77 -10.31 -0.92
C ASP A 455 -30.17 -9.30 -1.91
N ARG A 456 -29.07 -8.63 -1.53
CA ARG A 456 -28.46 -7.54 -2.33
C ARG A 456 -27.28 -8.04 -3.16
N SER A 457 -27.60 -8.60 -4.34
CA SER A 457 -26.61 -9.19 -5.24
C SER A 457 -25.52 -8.22 -5.72
N ASP A 458 -25.82 -6.92 -5.80
CA ASP A 458 -24.89 -5.85 -6.16
C ASP A 458 -23.76 -5.71 -5.14
N ILE A 459 -24.13 -5.57 -3.85
CA ILE A 459 -23.19 -5.42 -2.74
C ILE A 459 -22.37 -6.71 -2.58
N LEU A 460 -23.03 -7.87 -2.59
CA LEU A 460 -22.36 -9.16 -2.46
C LEU A 460 -21.38 -9.43 -3.61
N SER A 461 -21.72 -9.01 -4.83
CA SER A 461 -20.81 -9.09 -5.98
C SER A 461 -19.60 -8.18 -5.78
N ASN A 462 -19.79 -6.97 -5.25
CA ASN A 462 -18.68 -6.07 -4.95
C ASN A 462 -17.79 -6.57 -3.80
N ILE A 463 -18.36 -7.23 -2.78
CA ILE A 463 -17.58 -7.97 -1.77
C ILE A 463 -16.76 -9.07 -2.44
N CYS A 464 -17.36 -9.85 -3.32
CA CYS A 464 -16.65 -10.91 -4.04
C CYS A 464 -15.54 -10.36 -4.92
N ARG A 465 -15.71 -9.21 -5.59
CA ARG A 465 -14.68 -8.59 -6.44
C ARG A 465 -13.58 -7.86 -5.67
N TRP A 466 -13.82 -7.56 -4.39
CA TRP A 466 -12.87 -6.78 -3.60
C TRP A 466 -11.62 -7.61 -3.27
N LYS A 467 -10.46 -7.09 -3.66
CA LYS A 467 -9.16 -7.78 -3.55
C LYS A 467 -8.77 -8.14 -2.10
N LEU A 468 -9.33 -7.45 -1.11
CA LEU A 468 -9.04 -7.72 0.30
C LEU A 468 -9.90 -8.84 0.90
N THR A 469 -10.98 -9.24 0.22
CA THR A 469 -11.90 -10.27 0.73
C THR A 469 -11.15 -11.57 1.02
N PRO A 470 -11.20 -12.08 2.27
CA PRO A 470 -10.47 -13.28 2.66
C PRO A 470 -10.96 -14.55 1.91
N PRO A 471 -10.07 -15.52 1.65
CA PRO A 471 -10.44 -16.77 0.98
C PRO A 471 -11.54 -17.57 1.69
N GLU A 472 -11.62 -17.51 3.02
CA GLU A 472 -12.64 -18.18 3.82
C GLU A 472 -14.03 -17.58 3.56
N ILE A 473 -14.10 -16.25 3.41
CA ILE A 473 -15.34 -15.53 3.08
C ILE A 473 -15.78 -15.84 1.65
N LEU A 474 -14.86 -15.87 0.70
CA LEU A 474 -15.16 -16.25 -0.69
C LEU A 474 -15.69 -17.69 -0.76
N THR A 475 -15.10 -18.60 0.03
CA THR A 475 -15.58 -20.00 0.14
C THR A 475 -16.98 -20.06 0.75
N PHE A 476 -17.24 -19.27 1.79
CA PHE A 476 -18.56 -19.17 2.43
C PHE A 476 -19.64 -18.72 1.43
N ILE A 477 -19.37 -17.64 0.67
CA ILE A 477 -20.30 -17.10 -0.34
C ILE A 477 -20.48 -18.10 -1.49
N ALA A 478 -19.41 -18.76 -1.95
CA ALA A 478 -19.50 -19.72 -3.05
C ALA A 478 -20.32 -20.97 -2.70
N ASN A 479 -20.37 -21.36 -1.43
CA ASN A 479 -21.10 -22.54 -0.95
C ASN A 479 -22.56 -22.25 -0.62
N THR A 480 -23.01 -21.00 -0.65
CA THR A 480 -24.41 -20.65 -0.39
C THR A 480 -25.26 -20.92 -1.65
N THR A 481 -26.35 -21.67 -1.47
CA THR A 481 -27.22 -22.20 -2.55
C THR A 481 -27.69 -21.19 -3.59
N PRO A 482 -28.22 -20.00 -3.25
CA PRO A 482 -28.69 -19.02 -4.25
C PRO A 482 -27.56 -18.37 -5.07
N PHE A 483 -26.33 -18.31 -4.53
CA PHE A 483 -25.18 -17.68 -5.20
C PHE A 483 -24.49 -18.63 -6.17
N ARG A 484 -24.53 -19.94 -5.90
CA ARG A 484 -23.98 -20.97 -6.79
C ARG A 484 -24.71 -21.03 -8.14
N SER A 485 -25.96 -20.57 -8.22
CA SER A 485 -26.72 -20.47 -9.47
C SER A 485 -26.53 -19.13 -10.21
N SER A 486 -26.09 -18.08 -9.52
CA SER A 486 -26.05 -16.71 -10.08
C SER A 486 -24.78 -16.45 -10.89
N MET A 487 -24.94 -16.25 -12.20
CA MET A 487 -23.80 -16.05 -13.11
C MET A 487 -22.95 -14.79 -12.81
N PRO A 488 -23.53 -13.61 -12.48
CA PRO A 488 -22.76 -12.46 -12.02
C PRO A 488 -21.93 -12.74 -10.76
N MET A 489 -22.43 -13.61 -9.88
CA MET A 489 -21.72 -13.98 -8.65
C MET A 489 -20.58 -14.96 -8.91
N LYS A 490 -20.81 -15.96 -9.78
CA LYS A 490 -19.74 -16.82 -10.30
C LYS A 490 -18.64 -15.96 -10.93
N PHE A 491 -19.02 -14.96 -11.72
CA PHE A 491 -18.07 -14.03 -12.32
C PHE A 491 -17.31 -13.22 -11.28
N ALA A 492 -18.01 -12.66 -10.29
CA ALA A 492 -17.39 -11.89 -9.22
C ALA A 492 -16.38 -12.72 -8.41
N LEU A 493 -16.73 -13.97 -8.08
CA LEU A 493 -15.84 -14.92 -7.39
C LEU A 493 -14.64 -15.30 -8.27
N LEU A 494 -14.86 -15.68 -9.53
CA LEU A 494 -13.78 -16.03 -10.45
C LEU A 494 -12.87 -14.84 -10.79
N SER A 495 -13.39 -13.61 -10.69
CA SER A 495 -12.59 -12.39 -10.88
C SER A 495 -11.70 -12.05 -9.69
N ASN A 496 -11.91 -12.68 -8.52
CA ASN A 496 -11.10 -12.42 -7.35
C ASN A 496 -9.86 -13.33 -7.33
N PRO A 497 -8.64 -12.77 -7.25
CA PRO A 497 -7.41 -13.56 -7.21
C PRO A 497 -7.26 -14.43 -5.94
N ARG A 498 -8.00 -14.11 -4.86
CA ARG A 498 -7.97 -14.86 -3.59
C ARG A 498 -8.97 -16.01 -3.53
N THR A 499 -9.75 -16.24 -4.59
CA THR A 499 -10.70 -17.35 -4.63
C THR A 499 -9.93 -18.68 -4.59
N PRO A 500 -10.21 -19.56 -3.61
CA PRO A 500 -9.48 -20.82 -3.48
C PRO A 500 -9.65 -21.73 -4.70
N GLN A 501 -8.58 -22.45 -5.04
CA GLN A 501 -8.57 -23.37 -6.19
C GLN A 501 -9.75 -24.34 -6.21
N ARG A 502 -10.09 -24.93 -5.04
CA ARG A 502 -11.22 -25.85 -4.92
C ARG A 502 -12.56 -25.18 -5.31
N VAL A 503 -12.74 -23.91 -4.95
CA VAL A 503 -13.93 -23.13 -5.31
C VAL A 503 -13.92 -22.83 -6.80
N THR A 504 -12.78 -22.38 -7.33
CA THR A 504 -12.56 -22.13 -8.76
C THR A 504 -12.94 -23.35 -9.60
N ASP A 505 -12.42 -24.54 -9.27
CA ASP A 505 -12.69 -25.78 -10.00
C ASP A 505 -14.18 -26.15 -10.01
N VAL A 506 -14.84 -26.01 -8.85
CA VAL A 506 -16.28 -26.29 -8.71
C VAL A 506 -17.12 -25.29 -9.53
N LEU A 507 -16.74 -24.02 -9.53
CA LEU A 507 -17.44 -22.98 -10.28
C LEU A 507 -17.26 -23.18 -11.78
N LEU A 508 -16.03 -23.43 -12.26
CA LEU A 508 -15.74 -23.64 -13.67
C LEU A 508 -16.49 -24.83 -14.25
N ARG A 509 -16.56 -25.96 -13.53
CA ARG A 509 -17.36 -27.14 -13.94
C ARG A 509 -18.87 -26.88 -14.00
N SER A 510 -19.34 -25.81 -13.35
CA SER A 510 -20.75 -25.43 -13.32
C SER A 510 -21.14 -24.38 -14.38
N ILE A 511 -20.19 -23.92 -15.20
CA ILE A 511 -20.39 -22.89 -16.22
C ILE A 511 -20.43 -23.57 -17.60
N SER A 512 -21.29 -23.07 -18.50
CA SER A 512 -21.37 -23.58 -19.87
C SER A 512 -20.13 -23.21 -20.68
N GLU A 513 -19.75 -24.02 -21.67
CA GLU A 513 -18.60 -23.74 -22.54
C GLU A 513 -18.73 -22.42 -23.30
N ARG A 514 -19.96 -22.06 -23.70
CA ARG A 514 -20.27 -20.76 -24.34
C ARG A 514 -19.88 -19.61 -23.42
N ASP A 515 -20.26 -19.70 -22.16
CA ASP A 515 -19.97 -18.64 -21.19
C ASP A 515 -18.50 -18.62 -20.79
N LEU A 516 -17.84 -19.79 -20.71
CA LEU A 516 -16.38 -19.88 -20.49
C LEU A 516 -15.60 -19.14 -21.59
N ARG A 517 -16.03 -19.21 -22.85
CA ARG A 517 -15.44 -18.41 -23.93
C ARG A 517 -15.63 -16.90 -23.71
N CYS A 518 -16.79 -16.47 -23.24
CA CYS A 518 -17.01 -15.08 -22.83
C CYS A 518 -16.12 -14.69 -21.64
N PHE A 519 -15.91 -15.57 -20.67
CA PHE A 519 -14.98 -15.37 -19.56
C PHE A 519 -13.53 -15.20 -20.02
N LEU A 520 -13.10 -16.01 -20.99
CA LEU A 520 -11.76 -15.94 -21.55
C LEU A 520 -11.51 -14.63 -22.33
N SER A 521 -12.56 -14.00 -22.86
CA SER A 521 -12.47 -12.66 -23.47
C SER A 521 -12.33 -11.52 -22.46
N ASN A 522 -12.48 -11.78 -21.16
CA ASN A 522 -12.25 -10.79 -20.12
C ASN A 522 -10.76 -10.73 -19.77
N ASP A 523 -10.12 -9.62 -20.15
CA ASP A 523 -8.70 -9.37 -19.87
C ASP A 523 -8.37 -9.41 -18.37
N TYR A 524 -9.32 -9.08 -17.50
CA TYR A 524 -9.14 -8.97 -16.04
C TYR A 524 -9.33 -10.28 -15.26
N LEU A 525 -9.53 -11.42 -15.92
CA LEU A 525 -9.66 -12.71 -15.24
C LEU A 525 -8.29 -13.17 -14.65
N PRO A 526 -8.21 -13.58 -13.38
CA PRO A 526 -6.97 -14.02 -12.75
C PRO A 526 -6.30 -15.20 -13.49
N LYS A 527 -4.96 -15.19 -13.57
CA LYS A 527 -4.21 -16.19 -14.35
C LYS A 527 -4.43 -17.62 -13.89
N HIS A 528 -4.51 -17.87 -12.57
CA HIS A 528 -4.83 -19.21 -12.05
C HIS A 528 -6.18 -19.74 -12.56
N VAL A 529 -7.18 -18.87 -12.78
CA VAL A 529 -8.48 -19.26 -13.36
C VAL A 529 -8.33 -19.57 -14.84
N LYS A 530 -7.59 -18.74 -15.60
CA LYS A 530 -7.29 -18.99 -17.02
C LYS A 530 -6.56 -20.32 -17.20
N ASP A 531 -5.54 -20.59 -16.38
CA ASP A 531 -4.77 -21.85 -16.37
C ASP A 531 -5.66 -23.05 -16.02
N SER A 532 -6.58 -22.88 -15.06
CA SER A 532 -7.57 -23.89 -14.70
C SER A 532 -8.52 -24.19 -15.85
N ILE A 533 -8.97 -23.17 -16.60
CA ILE A 533 -9.79 -23.33 -17.80
C ILE A 533 -8.99 -24.05 -18.90
N ALA A 534 -7.74 -23.65 -19.15
CA ALA A 534 -6.86 -24.30 -20.14
C ALA A 534 -6.60 -25.78 -19.83
N THR A 535 -6.45 -26.11 -18.54
CA THR A 535 -6.23 -27.49 -18.10
C THR A 535 -7.51 -28.33 -18.17
N MET A 536 -8.67 -27.76 -17.80
CA MET A 536 -9.94 -28.50 -17.77
C MET A 536 -10.67 -28.55 -19.13
N PHE A 537 -10.47 -27.56 -19.99
CA PHE A 537 -11.17 -27.38 -21.27
C PHE A 537 -10.20 -26.94 -22.39
N PRO A 538 -9.22 -27.79 -22.75
CA PRO A 538 -8.18 -27.44 -23.72
C PRO A 538 -8.72 -27.11 -25.13
N HIS A 539 -9.89 -27.66 -25.49
CA HIS A 539 -10.59 -27.42 -26.76
C HIS A 539 -11.19 -26.01 -26.90
N LEU A 540 -11.17 -25.20 -25.85
CA LEU A 540 -11.62 -23.80 -25.93
C LEU A 540 -10.55 -22.84 -26.47
N PHE A 541 -9.31 -23.31 -26.60
CA PHE A 541 -8.15 -22.51 -27.04
C PHE A 541 -7.66 -22.87 -28.45
N SER A 542 -8.38 -23.75 -29.16
CA SER A 542 -8.12 -24.19 -30.53
C SER A 542 -8.90 -23.42 -31.57
#